data_AF-A0A924LPX7-F1
#
_entry.id   AF-A0A924LPX7-F1
#
_cell.length_a   1.000
_cell.length_b   1.000
_cell.length_c   1.000
_cell.angle_alpha   90.00
_cell.angle_beta   90.00
_cell.angle_gamma   90.00
#
_symmetry.space_group_name_H-M   'P 1'
#
loop_
_entity.id
_entity.type
_entity.pdbx_description
1 polymer ?
#
loop_
_entity_poly.entity_id
_entity_poly.type
_entity_poly.pdbx_seq_one_letter_code
_entity_poly.pdbx_strand_id
1 'polypeptide(L)'
;MVPSPLDTWVGIAAGVALAAALPELPYACGLGTAALFARDVADPPLQPTGGGIEVARALATSLDPGRLADLAAPADRQRWWRDRLERCAALLP
;
A
#
# COMPACT_ATOMS: atom_id res chain seq x y z
N MET A 1 12.93 7.05 -9.77
CA MET A 1 11.58 7.41 -9.25
C MET A 1 10.90 6.13 -8.77
N VAL A 2 10.15 6.18 -7.68
CA VAL A 2 9.33 5.04 -7.23
C VAL A 2 7.85 5.37 -7.49
N PRO A 3 7.20 4.71 -8.47
CA PRO A 3 5.76 4.88 -8.70
C PRO A 3 4.96 3.99 -7.73
N SER A 4 3.79 4.46 -7.31
CA SER A 4 2.77 3.59 -6.72
C SER A 4 1.57 3.48 -7.66
N PRO A 5 1.04 2.27 -7.89
CA PRO A 5 -0.37 2.13 -8.26
C PRO A 5 -1.29 2.81 -7.22
N LEU A 6 -2.57 2.98 -7.57
CA LEU A 6 -3.59 3.32 -6.58
C LEU A 6 -3.72 2.15 -5.59
N ASP A 7 -2.91 2.17 -4.53
CA ASP A 7 -2.85 1.15 -3.50
C ASP A 7 -3.27 1.70 -2.14
N THR A 8 -3.74 0.81 -1.27
CA THR A 8 -3.93 1.11 0.15
C THR A 8 -2.58 1.31 0.85
N TRP A 9 -2.60 1.66 2.15
CA TRP A 9 -1.39 1.81 2.96
C TRP A 9 -0.37 0.67 2.78
N VAL A 10 -0.81 -0.58 2.62
CA VAL A 10 0.07 -1.75 2.48
C VAL A 10 1.03 -1.61 1.29
N GLY A 11 0.52 -1.24 0.11
CA GLY A 11 1.36 -1.06 -1.08
C GLY A 11 2.25 0.18 -0.97
N ILE A 12 1.70 1.25 -0.38
CA ILE A 12 2.43 2.51 -0.19
C ILE A 12 3.58 2.33 0.79
N ALA A 13 3.41 1.60 1.88
CA ALA A 13 4.47 1.29 2.84
C ALA A 13 5.62 0.50 2.20
N ALA A 14 5.31 -0.46 1.32
CA ALA A 14 6.33 -1.15 0.53
C ALA A 14 7.09 -0.20 -0.42
N GLY A 15 6.38 0.71 -1.09
CA GLY A 15 7.00 1.74 -1.91
C GLY A 15 7.87 2.71 -1.11
N VAL A 16 7.45 3.08 0.11
CA VAL A 16 8.24 3.91 1.05
C VAL A 16 9.50 3.17 1.49
N ALA A 17 9.41 1.88 1.81
CA ALA A 17 10.56 1.06 2.18
C ALA A 17 11.60 1.01 1.03
N LEU A 18 11.12 0.83 -0.21
CA LEU A 18 11.99 0.86 -1.39
C LEU A 18 12.64 2.23 -1.59
N ALA A 19 11.85 3.31 -1.50
CA ALA A 19 12.38 4.67 -1.65
C ALA A 19 13.44 4.98 -0.59
N ALA A 20 13.22 4.57 0.67
CA ALA A 20 14.16 4.75 1.77
C ALA A 20 15.45 3.93 1.63
N ALA A 21 15.44 2.84 0.86
CA ALA A 21 16.60 2.00 0.60
C ALA A 21 17.46 2.49 -0.58
N LEU A 22 16.98 3.44 -1.39
CA LEU A 22 17.74 3.98 -2.51
C LEU A 22 18.81 4.97 -2.03
N PRO A 23 20.02 4.98 -2.65
CA PRO A 23 21.10 5.91 -2.26
C PRO A 23 20.73 7.38 -2.45
N GLU A 24 19.91 7.68 -3.47
CA GLU A 24 19.44 9.01 -3.80
C GLU A 24 18.01 8.99 -4.36
N LEU A 25 17.29 10.09 -4.15
CA LEU A 25 15.94 10.32 -4.66
C LEU A 25 15.89 11.69 -5.35
N PRO A 26 16.46 11.82 -6.57
CA PRO A 26 16.50 13.11 -7.29
C PRO A 26 15.11 13.60 -7.74
N TYR A 27 14.07 12.75 -7.65
CA TYR A 27 12.70 13.05 -8.04
C TYR A 27 11.72 12.61 -6.95
N ALA A 28 10.58 13.30 -6.86
CA ALA A 28 9.48 12.91 -5.98
C ALA A 28 8.99 11.49 -6.30
N CYS A 29 8.64 10.74 -5.25
CA CYS A 29 8.06 9.41 -5.38
C CYS A 29 6.53 9.51 -5.43
N GLY A 30 5.89 8.79 -6.33
CA GLY A 30 4.43 8.80 -6.54
C GLY A 30 3.67 8.04 -5.46
N LEU A 31 4.06 8.21 -4.18
CA LEU A 31 3.59 7.43 -3.02
C LEU A 31 2.45 8.13 -2.26
N GLY A 32 2.02 9.31 -2.72
CA GLY A 32 0.91 10.07 -2.11
C GLY A 32 -0.48 9.58 -2.51
N THR A 33 -0.59 8.49 -3.26
CA THR A 33 -1.87 8.01 -3.84
C THR A 33 -2.83 7.44 -2.81
N ALA A 34 -2.37 7.06 -1.61
CA ALA A 34 -3.23 6.66 -0.49
C ALA A 34 -4.31 7.71 -0.18
N ALA A 35 -3.96 9.00 -0.28
CA ALA A 35 -4.86 10.11 0.03
C ALA A 35 -6.02 10.25 -0.98
N LEU A 36 -6.00 9.53 -2.10
CA LEU A 36 -7.09 9.50 -3.07
C LEU A 36 -8.21 8.55 -2.67
N PHE A 37 -7.97 7.63 -1.74
CA PHE A 37 -8.99 6.73 -1.22
C PHE A 37 -9.82 7.39 -0.13
N ALA A 38 -11.15 7.19 -0.17
CA ALA A 38 -12.04 7.63 0.90
C ALA A 38 -11.83 6.86 2.22
N ARG A 39 -11.30 5.64 2.14
CA ARG A 39 -11.06 4.73 3.27
C ARG A 39 -9.78 3.95 3.03
N ASP A 40 -9.01 3.71 4.09
CA ASP A 40 -7.83 2.84 4.11
C ASP A 40 -8.06 1.68 5.11
N VAL A 41 -7.32 0.60 4.95
CA VAL A 41 -7.31 -0.57 5.86
C VAL A 41 -6.44 -0.34 7.11
N ALA A 42 -5.59 0.69 7.10
CA ALA A 42 -4.77 1.09 8.25
C ALA A 42 -5.45 2.15 9.13
N ASP A 43 -5.11 2.21 10.41
CA ASP A 43 -5.49 3.30 11.33
C ASP A 43 -4.33 3.72 12.26
N PRO A 44 -3.96 5.02 12.33
CA PRO A 44 -4.42 6.12 11.47
C PRO A 44 -3.98 5.92 10.00
N PRO A 45 -4.76 6.41 9.02
CA PRO A 45 -4.37 6.31 7.62
C PRO A 45 -3.07 7.09 7.38
N LEU A 46 -2.23 6.57 6.48
CA LEU A 46 -1.01 7.25 6.08
C LEU A 46 -1.36 8.43 5.18
N GLN A 47 -1.02 9.62 5.64
CA GLN A 47 -1.28 10.88 4.94
C GLN A 47 0.04 11.60 4.71
N PRO A 48 0.37 11.96 3.46
CA PRO A 48 1.50 12.82 3.18
C PRO A 48 1.33 14.18 3.87
N THR A 49 2.42 14.72 4.41
CA THR A 49 2.44 16.03 5.07
C THR A 49 3.60 16.85 4.52
N GLY A 50 3.34 18.09 4.12
CA GLY A 50 4.39 18.99 3.61
C GLY A 50 5.10 18.47 2.35
N GLY A 51 4.42 17.69 1.51
CA GLY A 51 5.00 17.10 0.30
C GLY A 51 5.85 15.85 0.54
N GLY A 52 5.89 15.32 1.77
CA GLY A 52 6.65 14.12 2.12
C GLY A 52 5.82 13.08 2.88
N ILE A 53 6.37 11.88 3.00
CA ILE A 53 5.85 10.80 3.85
C ILE A 53 6.95 10.44 4.83
N GLU A 54 6.62 10.37 6.11
CA GLU A 54 7.56 9.96 7.14
C GLU A 54 7.74 8.43 7.10
N VAL A 55 8.98 7.97 6.90
CA VAL A 55 9.32 6.54 6.78
C VAL A 55 8.95 5.78 8.05
N ALA A 56 9.33 6.31 9.22
CA ALA A 56 9.03 5.67 10.50
C ALA A 56 7.53 5.47 10.70
N ARG A 57 6.72 6.48 10.40
CA ARG A 57 5.26 6.37 10.46
C ARG A 57 4.72 5.35 9.47
N ALA A 58 5.18 5.39 8.21
CA ALA A 58 4.72 4.46 7.18
C ALA A 58 4.99 2.99 7.57
N LEU A 59 6.13 2.71 8.20
CA LEU A 59 6.53 1.36 8.61
C LEU A 59 5.99 0.92 9.97
N ALA A 60 5.66 1.86 10.87
CA ALA A 60 5.09 1.57 12.19
C ALA A 60 3.55 1.45 12.18
N THR A 61 2.91 1.92 11.12
CA THR A 61 1.47 1.76 10.91
C THR A 61 1.12 0.28 10.76
N SER A 62 -0.07 -0.12 11.19
CA SER A 62 -0.55 -1.51 11.08
C SER A 62 -1.96 -1.56 10.50
N LEU A 63 -2.37 -2.76 10.09
CA LEU A 63 -3.74 -3.03 9.68
C LEU A 63 -4.68 -2.87 10.86
N ASP A 64 -5.81 -2.19 10.63
CA ASP A 64 -6.93 -2.19 11.57
C ASP A 64 -7.88 -3.35 11.21
N PRO A 65 -8.06 -4.35 12.12
CA PRO A 65 -8.91 -5.50 11.83
C PRO A 65 -10.37 -5.14 11.57
N GLY A 66 -10.90 -4.09 12.21
CA GLY A 66 -12.26 -3.62 12.01
C GLY A 66 -12.46 -3.04 10.62
N ARG A 67 -11.56 -2.15 10.19
CA ARG A 67 -11.57 -1.58 8.82
C ARG A 67 -11.36 -2.65 7.76
N LEU A 68 -10.49 -3.62 8.03
CA LEU A 68 -10.26 -4.74 7.12
C LEU A 68 -11.54 -5.57 6.94
N ALA A 69 -12.28 -5.83 8.03
CA ALA A 69 -13.56 -6.52 7.97
C ALA A 69 -14.63 -5.67 7.24
N ASP A 70 -14.72 -4.38 7.54
CA ASP A 70 -15.71 -3.47 6.93
C ASP A 70 -15.46 -3.20 5.44
N LEU A 71 -14.21 -3.29 4.99
CA LEU A 71 -13.79 -3.12 3.61
C LEU A 71 -13.68 -4.45 2.86
N ALA A 72 -14.01 -5.57 3.50
CA ALA A 72 -13.89 -6.88 2.90
C ALA A 72 -14.75 -6.99 1.65
N ALA A 73 -14.12 -7.38 0.54
CA ALA A 73 -14.86 -7.66 -0.68
C ALA A 73 -15.76 -8.89 -0.50
N PRO A 74 -16.84 -9.04 -1.29
CA PRO A 74 -17.65 -10.24 -1.30
C PRO A 74 -16.84 -11.53 -1.54
N ALA A 75 -17.33 -12.65 -1.00
CA ALA A 75 -16.59 -13.91 -0.96
C ALA A 75 -16.21 -14.46 -2.35
N ASP A 76 -17.03 -14.22 -3.37
CA ASP A 76 -16.71 -14.58 -4.76
C ASP A 76 -15.51 -13.79 -5.29
N ARG A 77 -15.39 -12.51 -4.91
CA ARG A 77 -14.27 -11.66 -5.30
C ARG A 77 -12.98 -12.07 -4.61
N GLN A 78 -13.07 -12.41 -3.32
CA GLN A 78 -11.92 -12.96 -2.58
C GLN A 78 -11.44 -14.29 -3.17
N ARG A 79 -12.36 -15.17 -3.60
CA ARG A 79 -11.99 -16.41 -4.31
C ARG A 79 -11.29 -16.10 -5.63
N TRP A 80 -11.88 -15.25 -6.46
CA TRP A 80 -11.29 -14.85 -7.73
C TRP A 80 -9.86 -14.30 -7.59
N TRP A 81 -9.60 -13.47 -6.57
CA TRP A 81 -8.26 -12.96 -6.29
C TRP A 81 -7.28 -14.06 -5.89
N ARG A 82 -7.68 -15.00 -5.02
CA ARG A 82 -6.85 -16.14 -4.61
C ARG A 82 -6.50 -17.04 -5.79
N ASP A 83 -7.49 -17.40 -6.61
CA ASP A 83 -7.25 -18.22 -7.80
C ASP A 83 -6.29 -17.51 -8.76
N ARG A 84 -6.39 -16.18 -8.89
CA ARG A 84 -5.48 -15.39 -9.71
C ARG A 84 -4.06 -15.39 -9.13
N LEU A 85 -3.93 -15.25 -7.81
CA LEU A 85 -2.63 -15.31 -7.13
C LEU A 85 -1.94 -16.65 -7.37
N GLU A 86 -2.68 -17.76 -7.24
CA GLU A 86 -2.16 -19.11 -7.52
C GLU A 86 -1.68 -19.25 -8.96
N ARG A 87 -2.46 -18.80 -9.94
CA ARG A 87 -2.04 -18.80 -11.36
C ARG A 87 -0.78 -17.97 -11.61
N CYS A 88 -0.64 -16.82 -10.95
CA CYS A 88 0.54 -15.98 -11.08
C CYS A 88 1.76 -16.60 -10.37
N ALA A 89 1.58 -17.18 -9.18
CA ALA A 89 2.63 -17.83 -8.43
C ALA A 89 3.23 -19.02 -9.19
N ALA A 90 2.41 -19.79 -9.90
CA ALA A 90 2.86 -20.90 -10.74
C ALA A 90 3.77 -20.50 -11.92
N LEU A 91 3.88 -19.20 -12.24
CA LEU A 91 4.78 -18.67 -13.28
C LEU A 91 6.13 -18.21 -12.74
N LEU A 92 6.30 -18.15 -11.42
CA LEU A 92 7.55 -17.74 -10.79
C LEU A 92 8.47 -18.97 -10.62
N PRO A 93 9.78 -18.82 -10.90
CA PRO A 93 10.77 -19.90 -10.80
C PRO A 93 11.08 -20.31 -9.36
#